data_AF-A0A0V0R7Z0-F1
#
_entry.id   AF-A0A0V0R7Z0-F1
#
_cell.length_a   1.000
_cell.length_b   1.000
_cell.length_c   1.000
_cell.angle_alpha   90.00
_cell.angle_beta   90.00
_cell.angle_gamma   90.00
#
_symmetry.space_group_name_H-M   'P 1'
#
loop_
_entity.id
_entity.type
_entity.pdbx_description
1 polymer ?
#
loop_
_entity_poly.entity_id
_entity_poly.type
_entity_poly.pdbx_seq_one_letter_code
_entity_poly.pdbx_strand_id
1 'polypeptide(L)'
;MYLGPTIFQQSNSLTKNKSVQHFGTQLSTIVTGQNDANIIRTFSIFTYKYDASSFCYQTFDSSSLQNSTQFSFQNLQFGLFSDSKMWISFEKYSSQETLIILADPQNCTLITNSSGANQYYSTGFQQAKVFETVGEQGEAYLHFLGNSMSNPNNSTYYEVQTIQLNFDNSNQDQDQDQDEDQDQDGESDIIYQLHRSTRSSTSDFKLKQ
;
A
#
# COMPACT_ATOMS: atom_id res chain seq x y z
N MET A 1 44.91 -26.69 -11.05
CA MET A 1 43.92 -25.74 -11.60
C MET A 1 43.00 -25.39 -10.44
N TYR A 2 43.20 -24.24 -9.80
CA TYR A 2 42.47 -23.83 -8.59
C TYR A 2 41.33 -22.92 -9.04
N LEU A 3 40.09 -23.38 -8.93
CA LEU A 3 38.91 -22.54 -9.14
C LEU A 3 38.71 -21.73 -7.85
N GLY A 4 39.09 -20.46 -7.90
CA GLY A 4 38.86 -19.54 -6.79
C GLY A 4 37.36 -19.35 -6.52
N PRO A 5 36.98 -18.95 -5.30
CA PRO A 5 35.58 -18.76 -4.95
C PRO A 5 35.01 -17.58 -5.73
N THR A 6 33.94 -17.86 -6.49
CA THR A 6 33.12 -16.83 -7.13
C THR A 6 32.43 -16.00 -6.04
N ILE A 7 32.90 -14.78 -5.84
CA ILE A 7 32.25 -13.81 -4.96
C ILE A 7 30.99 -13.33 -5.69
N PHE A 8 29.82 -13.79 -5.25
CA PHE A 8 28.56 -13.13 -5.59
C PHE A 8 28.54 -11.77 -4.90
N GLN A 9 28.76 -10.70 -5.66
CA GLN A 9 28.42 -9.36 -5.21
C GLN A 9 26.89 -9.24 -5.19
N GLN A 10 26.30 -9.54 -4.03
CA GLN A 10 24.92 -9.20 -3.75
C GLN A 10 24.86 -7.67 -3.63
N SER A 11 24.34 -6.98 -4.66
CA SER A 11 24.02 -5.56 -4.56
C SER A 11 22.81 -5.40 -3.64
N ASN A 12 23.05 -5.49 -2.33
CA ASN A 12 22.02 -5.30 -1.32
C ASN A 12 21.72 -3.80 -1.24
N SER A 13 20.83 -3.31 -2.12
CA SER A 13 20.05 -2.11 -1.77
C SER A 13 19.21 -2.52 -0.56
N LEU A 14 19.68 -2.15 0.63
CA LEU A 14 18.97 -2.42 1.89
C LEU A 14 17.60 -1.74 1.82
N THR A 15 16.56 -2.51 1.51
CA THR A 15 15.18 -2.10 1.73
C THR A 15 15.05 -1.88 3.24
N LYS A 16 14.86 -0.62 3.68
CA LYS A 16 14.64 -0.30 5.09
C LYS A 16 13.26 -0.83 5.49
N ASN A 17 13.22 -2.08 5.95
CA ASN A 17 11.99 -2.66 6.47
C ASN A 17 11.82 -2.21 7.93
N LYS A 18 10.79 -1.41 8.19
CA LYS A 18 10.36 -1.04 9.55
C LYS A 18 9.26 -2.01 9.98
N SER A 19 9.30 -2.49 11.22
CA SER A 19 8.13 -3.14 11.83
C SER A 19 7.19 -2.07 12.38
N VAL A 20 5.90 -2.17 12.09
CA VAL A 20 4.87 -1.26 12.58
C VAL A 20 3.95 -2.04 13.52
N GLN A 21 3.87 -1.59 14.77
CA GLN A 21 2.97 -2.16 15.76
C GLN A 21 1.53 -1.69 15.51
N HIS A 22 0.57 -2.61 15.62
CA HIS A 22 -0.85 -2.35 15.57
C HIS A 22 -1.30 -1.63 16.86
N PHE A 23 -2.16 -0.62 16.73
CA PHE A 23 -2.51 0.23 17.87
C PHE A 23 -3.33 -0.54 18.90
N GLY A 24 -2.86 -0.57 20.16
CA GLY A 24 -3.58 -1.24 21.25
C GLY A 24 -3.54 -2.77 21.22
N THR A 25 -2.74 -3.38 20.34
CA THR A 25 -2.62 -4.85 20.25
C THR A 25 -1.19 -5.34 20.38
N GLN A 26 -1.04 -6.67 20.45
CA GLN A 26 0.26 -7.36 20.43
C GLN A 26 0.76 -7.65 19.01
N LEU A 27 0.00 -7.26 17.98
CA LEU A 27 0.34 -7.53 16.60
C LEU A 27 1.35 -6.51 16.07
N SER A 28 2.22 -6.97 15.19
CA SER A 28 3.18 -6.15 14.46
C SER A 28 3.28 -6.65 13.03
N THR A 29 3.38 -5.74 12.08
CA THR A 29 3.47 -6.05 10.66
C THR A 29 4.79 -5.55 10.09
N ILE A 30 5.39 -6.37 9.22
CA ILE A 30 6.51 -6.01 8.38
C ILE A 30 6.09 -6.24 6.94
N VAL A 31 6.40 -5.28 6.07
CA VAL A 31 6.32 -5.45 4.62
C VAL A 31 7.73 -5.44 4.06
N THR A 32 8.03 -6.40 3.20
CA THR A 32 9.32 -6.50 2.51
C THR A 32 9.11 -6.53 1.01
N GLY A 33 10.08 -6.04 0.24
CA GLY A 33 10.05 -6.06 -1.22
C GLY A 33 11.37 -6.53 -1.80
N GLN A 34 11.30 -7.35 -2.84
CA GLN A 34 12.45 -7.89 -3.57
C GLN A 34 12.48 -7.34 -4.99
N ASN A 35 13.58 -6.64 -5.31
CA ASN A 35 13.87 -6.11 -6.64
C ASN A 35 14.91 -6.99 -7.32
N ASP A 36 14.48 -8.11 -7.89
CA ASP A 36 15.35 -8.86 -8.79
C ASP A 36 15.07 -8.42 -10.23
N ALA A 37 16.10 -8.04 -10.97
CA ALA A 37 15.97 -7.60 -12.36
C ALA A 37 15.64 -8.77 -13.32
N ASN A 38 15.94 -10.01 -12.92
CA ASN A 38 15.77 -11.21 -13.72
C ASN A 38 14.67 -12.15 -13.21
N ILE A 39 14.08 -11.84 -12.04
CA ILE A 39 13.02 -12.62 -11.40
C ILE A 39 11.79 -11.72 -11.21
N ILE A 40 10.63 -12.36 -11.21
CA ILE A 40 9.36 -11.77 -10.79
C ILE A 40 9.59 -10.92 -9.54
N ARG A 41 9.24 -9.64 -9.63
CA ARG A 41 9.33 -8.70 -8.50
C ARG A 41 8.22 -9.04 -7.52
N THR A 42 8.58 -9.24 -6.27
CA THR A 42 7.64 -9.66 -5.21
C THR A 42 7.69 -8.71 -4.02
N PHE A 43 6.59 -8.67 -3.29
CA PHE A 43 6.56 -8.14 -1.93
C PHE A 43 5.83 -9.12 -1.01
N SER A 44 6.12 -9.05 0.27
CA SER A 44 5.51 -9.93 1.28
C SER A 44 4.95 -9.11 2.42
N ILE A 45 3.81 -9.56 2.94
CA ILE A 45 3.21 -9.08 4.18
C ILE A 45 3.42 -10.16 5.24
N PHE A 46 3.99 -9.78 6.37
CA PHE A 46 4.19 -10.66 7.51
C PHE A 46 3.67 -9.99 8.78
N THR A 47 2.70 -10.62 9.44
CA THR A 47 2.15 -10.15 10.71
C THR A 47 2.38 -11.19 11.79
N TYR A 48 2.86 -10.74 12.95
CA TYR A 48 3.27 -11.59 14.05
C TYR A 48 2.90 -10.97 15.40
N LYS A 49 2.83 -11.80 16.44
CA LYS A 49 2.68 -11.35 17.82
C LYS A 49 4.04 -11.12 18.48
N TYR A 50 4.11 -10.34 19.56
CA TYR A 50 5.36 -10.09 20.29
C TYR A 50 6.08 -11.37 20.78
N ASP A 51 5.33 -12.46 21.02
CA ASP A 51 5.89 -13.77 21.34
C ASP A 51 6.52 -14.51 20.14
N ALA A 52 6.64 -13.82 19.00
CA ALA A 52 7.12 -14.30 17.72
C ALA A 52 6.28 -15.44 17.11
N SER A 53 5.05 -15.67 17.59
CA SER A 53 4.11 -16.51 16.87
C SER A 53 3.66 -15.81 15.58
N SER A 54 3.84 -16.51 14.46
CA SER A 54 3.35 -16.04 13.16
C SER A 54 1.83 -15.99 13.19
N PHE A 55 1.25 -14.85 12.82
CA PHE A 55 -0.19 -14.68 12.68
C PHE A 55 -0.61 -14.94 11.23
N CYS A 56 0.03 -14.27 10.27
CA CYS A 56 -0.15 -14.53 8.84
C CYS A 56 1.14 -14.20 8.06
N TYR A 57 1.27 -14.82 6.88
CA TYR A 57 2.33 -14.52 5.92
C TYR A 57 1.81 -14.76 4.49
N GLN A 58 2.01 -13.79 3.61
CA GLN A 58 1.67 -13.92 2.20
C GLN A 58 2.70 -13.19 1.34
N THR A 59 3.06 -13.81 0.20
CA THR A 59 3.89 -13.19 -0.84
C THR A 59 3.05 -12.93 -2.08
N PHE A 60 3.25 -11.77 -2.66
CA PHE A 60 2.57 -11.29 -3.85
C PHE A 60 3.59 -11.03 -4.93
N ASP A 61 3.28 -11.49 -6.13
CA ASP A 61 4.07 -11.18 -7.31
C ASP A 61 3.49 -10.00 -8.08
N SER A 62 4.31 -9.38 -8.93
CA SER A 62 3.86 -8.32 -9.83
C SER A 62 2.75 -8.76 -10.79
N SER A 63 2.58 -10.06 -11.07
CA SER A 63 1.48 -10.57 -11.90
C SER A 63 0.14 -10.55 -11.19
N SER A 64 0.13 -10.64 -9.87
CA SER A 64 -1.08 -10.55 -9.05
C SER A 64 -1.64 -9.13 -9.01
N LEU A 65 -0.83 -8.11 -9.32
CA LEU A 65 -1.24 -6.72 -9.45
C LEU A 65 -1.55 -6.46 -10.94
N GLN A 66 -2.80 -6.07 -11.26
CA GLN A 66 -3.20 -5.95 -12.67
C GLN A 66 -2.31 -5.00 -13.47
N ASN A 67 -2.05 -5.37 -14.74
CA ASN A 67 -1.16 -4.74 -15.73
C ASN A 67 0.32 -5.17 -15.68
N SER A 68 0.88 -5.40 -16.87
CA SER A 68 2.25 -5.80 -17.22
C SER A 68 3.36 -4.82 -16.82
N THR A 69 3.11 -4.00 -15.81
CA THR A 69 3.98 -2.92 -15.38
C THR A 69 5.04 -3.48 -14.44
N GLN A 70 6.32 -3.27 -14.75
CA GLN A 70 7.38 -3.61 -13.81
C GLN A 70 7.32 -2.65 -12.61
N PHE A 71 7.23 -3.18 -11.39
CA PHE A 71 7.18 -2.41 -10.15
C PHE A 71 8.53 -2.40 -9.42
N SER A 72 8.94 -1.27 -8.88
CA SER A 72 10.11 -1.13 -8.01
C SER A 72 9.67 -1.02 -6.56
N PHE A 73 10.25 -1.85 -5.71
CA PHE A 73 10.09 -1.83 -4.26
C PHE A 73 11.27 -1.15 -3.54
N GLN A 74 12.11 -0.39 -4.27
CA GLN A 74 13.29 0.26 -3.70
C GLN A 74 12.92 1.28 -2.60
N ASN A 75 11.83 2.00 -2.81
CA ASN A 75 11.29 3.00 -1.87
C ASN A 75 9.99 2.53 -1.23
N LEU A 76 9.88 1.22 -0.94
CA LEU A 76 8.70 0.65 -0.29
C LEU A 76 8.46 1.36 1.05
N GLN A 77 7.23 1.83 1.25
CA GLN A 77 6.73 2.37 2.50
C GLN A 77 5.38 1.70 2.78
N PHE A 78 4.99 1.64 4.04
CA PHE A 78 3.68 1.17 4.43
C PHE A 78 3.29 1.79 5.76
N GLY A 79 2.00 1.77 6.05
CA GLY A 79 1.44 2.24 7.32
C GLY A 79 0.11 1.54 7.60
N LEU A 80 -0.33 1.64 8.85
CA LEU A 80 -1.57 1.03 9.34
C LEU A 80 -2.60 2.11 9.59
N PHE A 81 -3.83 1.91 9.12
CA PHE A 81 -4.98 2.73 9.52
C PHE A 81 -5.71 2.11 10.71
N SER A 82 -5.76 0.78 10.74
CA SER A 82 -6.33 -0.02 11.83
C SER A 82 -5.70 -1.41 11.82
N ASP A 83 -6.16 -2.29 12.71
CA ASP A 83 -5.67 -3.67 12.76
C ASP A 83 -6.04 -4.49 11.52
N SER A 84 -7.03 -4.06 10.72
CA SER A 84 -7.50 -4.76 9.52
C SER A 84 -7.34 -3.95 8.22
N LYS A 85 -6.75 -2.74 8.29
CA LYS A 85 -6.55 -1.87 7.13
C LYS A 85 -5.15 -1.28 7.13
N MET A 86 -4.40 -1.55 6.06
CA MET A 86 -3.08 -0.98 5.81
C MET A 86 -2.94 -0.45 4.38
N TRP A 87 -1.98 0.43 4.18
CA TRP A 87 -1.54 0.85 2.85
C TRP A 87 -0.08 0.44 2.63
N ILE A 88 0.25 0.12 1.39
CA ILE A 88 1.62 -0.16 0.95
C ILE A 88 1.88 0.70 -0.29
N SER A 89 2.97 1.45 -0.28
CA SER A 89 3.42 2.21 -1.45
C SER A 89 4.62 1.54 -2.11
N PHE A 90 4.62 1.53 -3.44
CA PHE A 90 5.74 1.12 -4.27
C PHE A 90 5.80 2.01 -5.51
N GLU A 91 6.74 1.77 -6.42
CA GLU A 91 6.95 2.63 -7.58
C GLU A 91 6.76 1.88 -8.90
N LYS A 92 6.31 2.58 -9.93
CA LYS A 92 6.42 2.10 -11.30
C LYS A 92 7.87 2.21 -11.76
N TYR A 93 8.48 1.10 -12.22
CA TYR A 93 9.91 1.07 -12.55
C TYR A 93 10.31 2.08 -13.64
N SER A 94 9.45 2.31 -14.65
CA SER A 94 9.75 3.18 -15.78
C SER A 94 9.66 4.67 -15.47
N SER A 95 8.72 5.08 -14.61
CA SER A 95 8.41 6.50 -14.34
C SER A 95 8.74 6.92 -12.92
N GLN A 96 9.10 5.99 -12.04
CA GLN A 96 9.23 6.18 -10.59
C GLN A 96 7.96 6.74 -9.93
N GLU A 97 6.81 6.58 -10.60
CA GLU A 97 5.51 6.98 -10.06
C GLU A 97 5.18 6.16 -8.82
N THR A 98 4.82 6.82 -7.72
CA THR A 98 4.33 6.16 -6.52
C THR A 98 2.92 5.63 -6.75
N LEU A 99 2.73 4.36 -6.42
CA LEU A 99 1.47 3.63 -6.47
C LEU A 99 1.12 3.17 -5.06
N ILE A 100 -0.17 3.14 -4.73
CA ILE A 100 -0.67 2.64 -3.45
C ILE A 100 -1.50 1.38 -3.67
N ILE A 101 -1.29 0.36 -2.85
CA ILE A 101 -2.24 -0.75 -2.68
C ILE A 101 -2.75 -0.76 -1.24
N LEU A 102 -3.95 -1.28 -1.07
CA LEU A 102 -4.56 -1.49 0.24
C LEU A 102 -4.52 -2.99 0.56
N ALA A 103 -4.31 -3.31 1.83
CA ALA A 103 -4.23 -4.68 2.31
C ALA A 103 -4.85 -4.82 3.69
N ASP A 104 -5.17 -6.07 4.05
CA ASP A 104 -5.54 -6.48 5.39
C ASP A 104 -4.30 -7.13 6.05
N PRO A 105 -3.70 -6.49 7.07
CA PRO A 105 -2.53 -7.03 7.75
C PRO A 105 -2.86 -8.20 8.68
N GLN A 106 -4.11 -8.41 9.10
CA GLN A 106 -4.49 -9.58 9.89
C GLN A 106 -4.53 -10.84 9.03
N ASN A 107 -5.06 -10.72 7.82
CA ASN A 107 -5.19 -11.87 6.92
C ASN A 107 -4.04 -11.97 5.90
N CYS A 108 -3.17 -10.95 5.85
CA CYS A 108 -2.12 -10.81 4.85
C CYS A 108 -2.69 -10.89 3.42
N THR A 109 -3.87 -10.31 3.19
CA THR A 109 -4.55 -10.30 1.89
C THR A 109 -4.59 -8.90 1.29
N LEU A 110 -4.66 -8.80 -0.03
CA LEU A 110 -4.90 -7.52 -0.69
C LEU A 110 -6.38 -7.20 -0.67
N ILE A 111 -6.70 -5.92 -0.51
CA ILE A 111 -8.07 -5.44 -0.58
C ILE A 111 -8.39 -5.22 -2.06
N THR A 112 -9.32 -6.01 -2.58
CA THR A 112 -9.80 -5.94 -3.97
C THR A 112 -10.96 -4.98 -4.11
N ASN A 113 -11.23 -4.54 -5.34
CA ASN A 113 -12.48 -3.85 -5.67
C ASN A 113 -13.64 -4.86 -5.86
N SER A 114 -14.83 -4.36 -6.17
CA SER A 114 -16.03 -5.17 -6.47
C SER A 114 -15.89 -6.11 -7.68
N SER A 115 -14.87 -5.93 -8.52
CA SER A 115 -14.55 -6.88 -9.59
C SER A 115 -13.60 -8.00 -9.16
N GLY A 116 -13.25 -8.08 -7.87
CA GLY A 116 -12.28 -9.04 -7.34
C GLY A 116 -10.84 -8.79 -7.82
N ALA A 117 -10.59 -7.66 -8.47
CA ALA A 117 -9.28 -7.33 -9.02
C ALA A 117 -8.41 -6.61 -7.98
N ASN A 118 -7.16 -7.05 -7.85
CA ASN A 118 -6.14 -6.30 -7.12
C ASN A 118 -5.83 -5.01 -7.87
N GLN A 119 -6.32 -3.89 -7.37
CA GLN A 119 -6.03 -2.57 -7.93
C GLN A 119 -4.98 -1.84 -7.10
N TYR A 120 -4.12 -1.13 -7.81
CA TYR A 120 -3.32 -0.08 -7.22
C TYR A 120 -3.87 1.29 -7.63
N TYR A 121 -3.65 2.28 -6.77
CA TYR A 121 -3.99 3.67 -7.02
C TYR A 121 -2.76 4.42 -7.51
N SER A 122 -2.85 4.96 -8.73
CA SER A 122 -1.87 5.90 -9.27
C SER A 122 -1.99 7.23 -8.52
N THR A 123 -0.86 7.69 -7.96
CA THR A 123 -0.84 8.96 -7.22
C THR A 123 -0.61 10.15 -8.14
N GLY A 124 0.04 9.95 -9.30
CA GLY A 124 0.55 11.03 -10.15
C GLY A 124 1.77 11.76 -9.56
N PHE A 125 2.43 11.18 -8.56
CA PHE A 125 3.66 11.71 -7.96
C PHE A 125 4.83 10.75 -8.19
N GLN A 126 6.03 11.29 -8.42
CA GLN A 126 7.26 10.50 -8.43
C GLN A 126 7.87 10.45 -7.03
N GLN A 127 8.27 9.25 -6.59
CA GLN A 127 9.00 9.01 -5.35
C GLN A 127 8.40 9.72 -4.12
N ALA A 128 7.07 9.75 -4.03
CA ALA A 128 6.35 10.48 -2.99
C ALA A 128 6.67 9.91 -1.60
N LYS A 129 6.79 10.83 -0.64
CA LYS A 129 6.62 10.48 0.77
C LYS A 129 5.15 10.42 1.08
N VAL A 130 4.76 9.35 1.76
CA VAL A 130 3.37 9.05 2.09
C VAL A 130 3.25 9.10 3.60
N PHE A 131 2.24 9.83 4.07
CA PHE A 131 1.90 9.93 5.50
C PHE A 131 0.43 9.59 5.67
N GLU A 132 0.12 8.79 6.67
CA GLU A 132 -1.25 8.51 7.09
C GLU A 132 -1.71 9.43 8.22
N THR A 133 -3.00 9.78 8.16
CA THR A 133 -3.74 10.34 9.30
C THR A 133 -5.01 9.55 9.47
N VAL A 134 -5.34 9.16 10.71
CA VAL A 134 -6.61 8.49 11.06
C VAL A 134 -7.41 9.45 11.93
N GLY A 135 -8.62 9.78 11.48
CA GLY A 135 -9.57 10.63 12.19
C GLY A 135 -10.26 9.90 13.35
N GLU A 136 -10.89 10.66 14.24
CA GLU A 136 -11.58 10.12 15.41
C GLU A 136 -12.79 9.24 15.05
N GLN A 137 -13.39 9.44 13.87
CA GLN A 137 -14.54 8.65 13.39
C GLN A 137 -14.10 7.51 12.46
N GLY A 138 -12.80 7.18 12.43
CA GLY A 138 -12.25 6.11 11.61
C GLY A 138 -11.99 6.51 10.16
N GLU A 139 -12.08 7.80 9.81
CA GLU A 139 -11.69 8.27 8.48
C GLU A 139 -10.18 8.11 8.29
N ALA A 140 -9.77 7.60 7.13
CA ALA A 140 -8.36 7.47 6.80
C ALA A 140 -7.96 8.43 5.69
N TYR A 141 -6.83 9.09 5.89
CA TYR A 141 -6.25 10.02 4.92
C TYR A 141 -4.83 9.59 4.57
N LEU A 142 -4.49 9.70 3.29
CA LEU A 142 -3.11 9.61 2.82
C LEU A 142 -2.68 10.97 2.27
N HIS A 143 -1.57 11.47 2.80
CA HIS A 143 -0.91 12.68 2.36
C HIS A 143 0.33 12.31 1.56
N PHE A 144 0.40 12.81 0.32
CA PHE A 144 1.52 12.64 -0.58
C PHE A 144 2.34 13.93 -0.64
N LEU A 145 3.65 13.82 -0.50
CA LEU A 145 4.60 14.89 -0.72
C LEU A 145 5.65 14.42 -1.73
N GLY A 146 5.70 15.04 -2.90
CA GLY A 146 6.66 14.64 -3.94
C GLY A 146 6.60 15.50 -5.20
N ASN A 147 7.31 15.06 -6.24
CA ASN A 147 7.28 15.72 -7.54
C ASN A 147 6.02 15.31 -8.32
N SER A 148 5.20 16.28 -8.72
CA SER A 148 3.99 16.03 -9.50
C SER A 148 4.33 15.71 -10.96
N MET A 149 3.77 14.63 -11.50
CA MET A 149 3.94 14.24 -12.90
C MET A 149 3.13 15.09 -13.88
N SER A 150 2.25 15.96 -13.38
CA SER A 150 1.33 16.76 -14.19
C SER A 150 1.95 18.02 -14.81
N ASN A 151 3.20 18.36 -14.48
CA ASN A 151 3.86 19.58 -14.95
C ASN A 151 4.89 19.30 -16.06
N PRO A 152 4.60 19.68 -17.32
CA PRO A 152 5.48 19.42 -18.46
C PRO A 152 6.76 20.29 -18.50
N ASN A 153 6.89 21.29 -17.62
CA ASN A 153 7.97 22.29 -17.70
C ASN A 153 9.25 21.93 -16.91
N ASN A 154 9.39 20.67 -16.47
CA ASN A 154 10.63 20.10 -15.94
C ASN A 154 11.28 20.85 -14.75
N SER A 155 10.52 21.70 -14.08
CA SER A 155 10.93 22.41 -12.87
C SER A 155 10.48 21.57 -11.68
N THR A 156 11.41 21.21 -10.80
CA THR A 156 11.14 20.40 -9.60
C THR A 156 10.27 21.18 -8.63
N TYR A 157 8.96 21.00 -8.75
CA TYR A 157 7.96 21.51 -7.81
C TYR A 157 7.48 20.38 -6.92
N TYR A 158 7.60 20.59 -5.61
CA TYR A 158 6.97 19.73 -4.62
C TYR A 158 5.51 20.13 -4.49
N GLU A 159 4.61 19.16 -4.67
CA GLU A 159 3.19 19.34 -4.38
C GLU A 159 2.80 18.47 -3.18
N VAL A 160 1.75 18.90 -2.47
CA VAL A 160 1.09 18.10 -1.44
C VAL A 160 -0.30 17.74 -1.93
N GLN A 161 -0.63 16.46 -1.93
CA GLN A 161 -1.99 15.98 -2.20
C GLN A 161 -2.49 15.17 -1.02
N THR A 162 -3.76 15.34 -0.66
CA THR A 162 -4.43 14.49 0.33
C THR A 162 -5.53 13.72 -0.37
N ILE A 163 -5.63 12.43 -0.07
CA ILE A 163 -6.76 11.59 -0.47
C ILE A 163 -7.46 11.07 0.78
N GLN A 164 -8.79 11.05 0.75
CA GLN A 164 -9.59 10.40 1.76
C GLN A 164 -9.95 9.00 1.28
N LEU A 165 -9.75 8.02 2.16
CA LEU A 165 -10.16 6.64 1.98
C LEU A 165 -11.47 6.44 2.74
N ASN A 166 -12.54 6.14 2.00
CA ASN A 166 -13.79 5.70 2.59
C ASN A 166 -13.78 4.19 2.65
N PHE A 167 -13.73 3.64 3.87
CA PHE A 167 -13.99 2.23 4.12
C PHE A 167 -15.48 2.12 4.43
N ASP A 168 -16.30 1.76 3.45
CA ASP A 168 -17.73 1.56 3.70
C ASP A 168 -17.91 0.36 4.65
N ASN A 169 -18.26 0.64 5.90
CA ASN A 169 -18.67 -0.35 6.90
C ASN A 169 -20.16 -0.67 6.71
N SER A 170 -20.56 -1.15 5.53
CA SER A 170 -21.92 -1.66 5.35
C SER A 170 -22.04 -3.09 5.91
N ASN A 171 -21.80 -3.25 7.21
CA ASN A 171 -22.62 -4.18 7.98
C ASN A 171 -23.89 -3.40 8.32
N GLN A 172 -24.83 -3.34 7.38
CA GLN A 172 -26.20 -3.11 7.79
C GLN A 172 -26.63 -4.38 8.51
N ASP A 173 -26.78 -4.27 9.83
CA ASP A 173 -27.52 -5.22 10.63
C ASP A 173 -28.87 -5.45 9.95
N GLN A 174 -28.98 -6.54 9.19
CA GLN A 174 -30.26 -7.13 8.85
C GLN A 174 -30.74 -7.91 10.08
N ASP A 175 -31.17 -7.17 11.10
CA ASP A 175 -32.21 -7.67 11.98
C ASP A 175 -33.51 -7.71 11.15
N GLN A 176 -33.68 -8.79 10.37
CA GLN A 176 -34.98 -9.22 9.90
C GLN A 176 -35.24 -10.62 10.45
N ASP A 177 -36.14 -10.66 11.42
CA ASP A 177 -36.81 -11.86 11.89
C ASP A 177 -37.42 -12.64 10.72
N GLN A 178 -37.08 -13.93 10.67
CA GLN A 178 -37.92 -15.09 10.31
C GLN A 178 -38.79 -14.98 9.04
N ASP A 179 -38.41 -15.68 7.97
CA ASP A 179 -38.89 -17.05 7.67
C ASP A 179 -38.55 -17.45 6.21
N GLU A 180 -38.32 -18.75 6.03
CA GLU A 180 -38.33 -19.53 4.78
C GLU A 180 -37.10 -19.49 3.84
N ASP A 181 -36.42 -20.65 3.82
CA ASP A 181 -35.77 -21.34 2.70
C ASP A 181 -35.57 -20.55 1.40
N GLN A 182 -34.33 -20.10 1.17
CA GLN A 182 -33.69 -20.15 -0.14
C GLN A 182 -32.18 -19.94 -0.06
N ASP A 183 -31.44 -20.87 -0.68
CA ASP A 183 -30.02 -20.74 -0.99
C ASP A 183 -29.77 -19.47 -1.81
N GLN A 184 -29.14 -18.46 -1.22
CA GLN A 184 -28.49 -17.38 -1.97
C GLN A 184 -27.16 -17.03 -1.31
N ASP A 185 -26.09 -17.21 -2.09
CA ASP A 185 -24.74 -16.78 -1.80
C ASP A 185 -24.71 -15.25 -1.64
N GLY A 186 -24.68 -14.78 -0.39
CA GLY A 186 -24.53 -13.38 -0.06
C GLY A 186 -23.07 -12.94 -0.17
N GLU A 187 -22.63 -12.56 -1.35
CA GLU A 187 -21.37 -11.85 -1.55
C GLU A 187 -21.58 -10.37 -1.22
N SER A 188 -20.94 -9.88 -0.16
CA SER A 188 -20.97 -8.46 0.23
C SER A 188 -19.96 -7.69 -0.62
N ASP A 189 -20.45 -6.86 -1.53
CA ASP A 189 -19.64 -5.95 -2.33
C ASP A 189 -19.16 -4.77 -1.49
N ILE A 190 -17.87 -4.73 -1.13
CA ILE A 190 -17.26 -3.56 -0.51
C ILE A 190 -16.81 -2.60 -1.61
N ILE A 191 -17.46 -1.44 -1.70
CA ILE A 191 -17.11 -0.39 -2.65
C ILE A 191 -16.14 0.59 -1.99
N TYR A 192 -14.88 0.63 -2.46
CA TYR A 192 -13.92 1.65 -2.04
C TYR A 192 -13.91 2.81 -3.05
N GLN A 193 -14.54 3.93 -2.72
CA GLN A 193 -14.48 5.14 -3.53
C GLN A 193 -13.42 6.11 -2.99
N LEU A 194 -12.37 6.32 -3.78
CA LEU A 194 -11.31 7.27 -3.49
C LEU A 194 -11.73 8.66 -3.95
N HIS A 195 -12.15 9.50 -3.00
CA HIS A 195 -12.51 10.88 -3.29
C HIS A 195 -11.25 11.75 -3.32
N ARG A 196 -10.89 12.21 -4.52
CA ARG A 196 -9.80 13.17 -4.71
C ARG A 196 -10.28 14.57 -4.33
N SER A 197 -9.92 15.05 -3.15
CA SER A 197 -10.09 16.47 -2.82
C SER A 197 -8.99 17.30 -3.51
N THR A 198 -9.38 18.36 -4.20
CA THR A 198 -8.49 19.15 -5.06
C THR A 198 -7.66 20.18 -4.31
N ARG A 199 -6.38 20.29 -4.74
CA ARG A 199 -5.42 21.42 -4.70
C ARG A 199 -5.58 22.46 -3.59
N SER A 200 -4.67 22.41 -2.61
CA SER A 200 -4.11 23.63 -2.03
C SER A 200 -2.80 23.94 -2.76
N SER A 201 -2.80 24.95 -3.64
CA SER A 201 -1.54 25.52 -4.14
C SER A 201 -0.93 26.34 -2.99
N THR A 202 -0.03 25.74 -2.22
CA THR A 202 0.82 26.54 -1.33
C THR A 202 1.86 27.25 -2.19
N SER A 203 1.65 28.56 -2.30
CA SER A 203 2.62 29.56 -2.75
C SER A 203 4.05 29.26 -2.28
N ASP A 204 5.01 29.33 -3.20
CA ASP A 204 6.47 29.45 -3.01
C ASP A 204 6.95 29.30 -1.54
N PHE A 205 7.12 28.06 -1.08
CA PHE A 205 7.85 27.80 0.16
C PHE A 205 9.36 27.91 -0.13
N LYS A 206 9.87 29.15 -0.15
CA LYS A 206 11.32 29.39 -0.18
C LYS A 206 11.89 29.12 1.21
N LEU A 207 12.48 27.95 1.41
CA LEU A 207 13.41 27.70 2.50
C LEU A 207 14.57 28.70 2.37
N LYS A 208 14.62 29.69 3.28
CA LYS A 208 15.84 30.47 3.49
C LYS A 208 16.85 29.53 4.15
N GLN A 209 17.99 29.33 3.48
CA GLN A 209 19.19 28.74 4.05
C GLN A 209 19.72 29.62 5.19
#